data_AF-A0AA96KCN4-F1
#
_entry.id   AF-A0AA96KCN4-F1
#
_cell.length_a   1.000
_cell.length_b   1.000
_cell.length_c   1.000
_cell.angle_alpha   90.00
_cell.angle_beta   90.00
_cell.angle_gamma   90.00
#
_symmetry.space_group_name_H-M   'P 1'
#
loop_
_entity.id
_entity.type
_entity.pdbx_description
1 polymer ?
#
loop_
_entity_poly.entity_id
_entity_poly.type
_entity_poly.pdbx_seq_one_letter_code
_entity_poly.pdbx_strand_id
1 'polypeptide(L)'
;MKAFYVVFFSLLLISCSEGQIEEFVFRKTLEISLVDLCGEEDKGCVEAVKSQVGNCMETSNWRMYMENEDNQDEFNRFIKEFYSCIVDEDGNPYFEPSE
;
A
#
# COMPACT_ATOMS: atom_id res chain seq x y z
N MET A 1 -13.73 13.96 -39.95
CA MET A 1 -13.14 12.65 -39.59
C MET A 1 -11.75 12.71 -38.94
N LYS A 2 -10.94 13.78 -39.06
CA LYS A 2 -9.63 13.87 -38.38
C LYS A 2 -9.69 14.28 -36.89
N ALA A 3 -10.69 15.07 -36.50
CA ALA A 3 -10.82 15.55 -35.11
C ALA A 3 -11.27 14.46 -34.12
N PHE A 4 -12.00 13.44 -34.58
CA PHE A 4 -12.52 12.37 -33.71
C PHE A 4 -11.42 11.45 -33.19
N TYR A 5 -10.35 11.24 -33.97
CA TYR A 5 -9.19 10.43 -33.57
C TYR A 5 -8.33 11.10 -32.50
N VAL A 6 -8.29 12.44 -32.47
CA VAL A 6 -7.49 13.19 -31.49
C VAL A 6 -8.15 13.16 -30.10
N VAL A 7 -9.48 13.24 -30.04
CA VAL A 7 -10.22 13.19 -28.76
C VAL A 7 -10.15 11.80 -28.12
N PHE A 8 -10.19 10.74 -28.92
CA PHE A 8 -10.15 9.36 -28.42
C PHE A 8 -8.77 8.97 -27.86
N PHE A 9 -7.68 9.52 -28.40
CA PHE A 9 -6.32 9.22 -27.92
C PHE A 9 -5.97 9.95 -26.61
N SER A 10 -6.54 11.14 -26.39
CA SER A 10 -6.34 11.91 -25.14
C SER A 10 -7.04 11.30 -23.93
N LEU A 11 -8.14 10.55 -24.12
CA LEU A 11 -8.89 9.92 -23.04
C LEU A 11 -8.22 8.68 -22.45
N LEU A 12 -7.37 8.00 -23.23
CA LEU A 12 -6.65 6.79 -22.79
C LEU A 12 -5.46 7.09 -21.86
N LEU A 13 -4.99 8.33 -21.80
CA LEU A 13 -3.86 8.72 -20.95
C LEU A 13 -4.28 9.00 -19.50
N ILE A 14 -5.57 9.25 -19.24
CA ILE A 14 -6.07 9.62 -17.91
C ILE A 14 -6.25 8.36 -17.04
N SER A 15 -6.73 7.25 -17.62
CA SER A 15 -6.99 6.00 -16.88
C SER A 15 -5.73 5.27 -16.43
N CYS A 16 -4.57 5.52 -17.04
CA CYS A 16 -3.30 4.97 -16.54
C CYS A 16 -2.75 5.75 -15.32
N SER A 17 -3.18 7.00 -15.11
CA SER A 17 -2.66 7.83 -14.01
C SER A 17 -3.39 7.65 -12.69
N GLU A 18 -4.70 7.34 -12.73
CA GLU A 18 -5.53 7.30 -11.52
C GLU A 18 -5.10 6.19 -10.55
N GLY A 19 -4.97 4.95 -11.03
CA GLY A 19 -4.53 3.83 -10.21
C GLY A 19 -3.08 3.95 -9.71
N GLN A 20 -2.23 4.74 -10.38
CA GLN A 20 -0.86 5.02 -9.92
C GLN A 20 -0.83 6.09 -8.82
N ILE A 21 -1.69 7.10 -8.91
CA ILE A 21 -1.83 8.13 -7.88
C ILE A 21 -2.42 7.52 -6.61
N GLU A 22 -3.46 6.71 -6.74
CA GLU A 22 -4.10 6.03 -5.62
C GLU A 22 -3.10 5.12 -4.89
N GLU A 23 -2.39 4.27 -5.63
CA GLU A 23 -1.33 3.43 -5.08
C GLU A 23 -0.28 4.25 -4.34
N PHE A 24 0.19 5.35 -4.95
CA PHE A 24 1.20 6.21 -4.35
C PHE A 24 0.74 6.82 -3.02
N VAL A 25 -0.49 7.35 -3.00
CA VAL A 25 -1.07 7.98 -1.80
C VAL A 25 -1.27 6.94 -0.71
N PHE A 26 -1.85 5.78 -1.04
CA PHE A 26 -2.08 4.70 -0.10
C PHE A 26 -0.76 4.22 0.53
N ARG A 27 0.23 3.94 -0.33
CA ARG A 27 1.58 3.54 0.11
C ARG A 27 2.22 4.58 1.03
N LYS A 28 2.16 5.87 0.67
CA LYS A 28 2.80 6.92 1.47
C LYS A 28 2.09 7.18 2.80
N THR A 29 0.77 7.06 2.84
CA THR A 29 0.02 7.12 4.11
C THR A 29 0.48 6.00 5.05
N LEU A 30 0.54 4.75 4.56
CA LEU A 30 1.01 3.62 5.36
C LEU A 30 2.46 3.81 5.82
N GLU A 31 3.36 4.21 4.92
CA GLU A 31 4.77 4.45 5.26
C GLU A 31 4.92 5.49 6.38
N ILE A 32 4.20 6.62 6.31
CA ILE A 32 4.26 7.66 7.35
C ILE A 32 3.74 7.13 8.68
N SER A 33 2.55 6.51 8.68
CA SER A 33 1.95 5.99 9.92
C SER A 33 2.81 4.92 10.58
N LEU A 34 3.42 4.03 9.80
CA LEU A 34 4.28 2.97 10.32
C LEU A 34 5.62 3.49 10.83
N VAL A 35 6.23 4.47 10.14
CA VAL A 35 7.44 5.13 10.64
C VAL A 35 7.17 5.85 11.96
N ASP A 36 6.02 6.50 12.09
CA ASP A 36 5.62 7.15 13.35
C ASP A 36 5.43 6.11 14.47
N LEU A 37 4.90 4.92 14.17
CA LEU A 37 4.75 3.81 15.12
C LEU A 37 6.08 3.19 15.55
N CYS A 38 7.10 3.14 14.67
CA CYS A 38 8.44 2.68 15.03
C CYS A 38 9.08 3.56 16.13
N GLY A 39 8.71 4.84 16.19
CA GLY A 39 9.37 5.83 17.03
C GLY A 39 10.77 6.22 16.52
N GLU A 40 11.37 7.23 17.15
CA GLU A 40 12.64 7.81 16.67
C GLU A 40 13.88 6.94 16.97
N GLU A 41 13.76 6.00 17.92
CA GLU A 41 14.88 5.21 18.42
C GLU A 41 15.09 3.90 17.63
N ASP A 42 14.03 3.33 17.04
CA ASP A 42 14.09 2.07 16.29
C ASP A 42 14.38 2.31 14.80
N LYS A 43 15.66 2.50 14.49
CA LYS A 43 16.12 2.68 13.11
C LYS A 43 15.90 1.43 12.24
N GLY A 44 15.93 0.24 12.84
CA GLY A 44 15.71 -1.03 12.13
C GLY A 44 14.27 -1.10 11.61
N CYS A 45 13.31 -0.77 12.47
CA CYS A 45 11.89 -0.66 12.10
C CYS A 45 11.68 0.37 10.99
N VAL A 46 12.24 1.58 11.11
CA VAL A 46 12.09 2.64 10.09
C VAL A 46 12.66 2.21 8.73
N GLU A 47 13.80 1.54 8.72
CA GLU A 47 14.42 1.02 7.50
C GLU A 47 13.62 -0.12 6.88
N ALA A 48 13.11 -1.04 7.70
CA ALA A 48 12.22 -2.12 7.28
C ALA A 48 10.94 -1.55 6.64
N VAL A 49 10.28 -0.57 7.28
CA VAL A 49 9.09 0.08 6.73
C VAL A 49 9.39 0.70 5.36
N LYS A 50 10.43 1.53 5.26
CA LYS A 50 10.78 2.23 4.00
C LYS A 50 11.15 1.28 2.86
N SER A 51 11.72 0.12 3.17
CA SER A 51 12.16 -0.86 2.17
C SER A 51 11.08 -1.88 1.81
N GLN A 52 10.23 -2.27 2.75
CA GLN A 52 9.31 -3.41 2.60
C GLN A 52 7.87 -3.01 2.28
N VAL A 53 7.42 -1.79 2.64
CA VAL A 53 6.02 -1.34 2.49
C VAL A 53 5.45 -1.59 1.10
N GLY A 54 6.20 -1.29 0.05
CA GLY A 54 5.72 -1.47 -1.33
C GLY A 54 5.44 -2.93 -1.66
N ASN A 55 6.40 -3.81 -1.34
CA ASN A 55 6.26 -5.24 -1.59
C ASN A 55 5.17 -5.88 -0.71
N CYS A 56 5.05 -5.44 0.56
CA CYS A 56 4.00 -5.93 1.46
C CYS A 56 2.61 -5.49 1.01
N MET A 57 2.48 -4.27 0.50
CA MET A 57 1.23 -3.76 -0.09
C MET A 57 0.81 -4.57 -1.32
N GLU A 58 1.75 -4.91 -2.21
CA GLU A 58 1.49 -5.79 -3.36
C GLU A 58 1.11 -7.21 -2.94
N THR A 59 1.89 -7.80 -2.03
CA THR A 59 1.69 -9.18 -1.55
C THR A 59 0.37 -9.35 -0.81
N SER A 60 -0.05 -8.34 -0.04
CA SER A 60 -1.33 -8.32 0.69
C SER A 60 -2.51 -7.90 -0.19
N ASN A 61 -2.33 -7.71 -1.50
CA ASN A 61 -3.36 -7.31 -2.44
C ASN A 61 -4.17 -6.09 -1.98
N TRP A 62 -3.45 -4.97 -1.77
CA TRP A 62 -4.05 -3.71 -1.32
C TRP A 62 -5.23 -3.22 -2.18
N ARG A 63 -5.22 -3.53 -3.49
CA ARG A 63 -6.30 -3.10 -4.38
C ARG A 63 -7.61 -3.81 -4.07
N MET A 64 -7.55 -5.10 -3.75
CA MET A 64 -8.73 -5.85 -3.31
C MET A 64 -9.29 -5.29 -2.01
N TYR A 65 -8.41 -4.86 -1.10
CA TYR A 65 -8.82 -4.17 0.12
C TYR A 65 -9.53 -2.84 -0.19
N MET A 66 -8.94 -1.98 -1.01
CA MET A 66 -9.54 -0.69 -1.38
C MET A 66 -10.88 -0.85 -2.11
N GLU A 67 -11.04 -1.88 -2.94
CA GLU A 67 -12.28 -2.17 -3.65
C GLU A 67 -13.39 -2.74 -2.74
N ASN A 68 -13.04 -3.19 -1.52
CA ASN A 68 -13.95 -3.86 -0.59
C ASN A 68 -13.76 -3.36 0.86
N GLU A 69 -13.48 -2.07 1.06
CA GLU A 69 -13.11 -1.50 2.37
C GLU A 69 -14.19 -1.68 3.47
N ASP A 70 -15.46 -1.79 3.08
CA ASP A 70 -16.58 -2.03 4.00
C ASP A 70 -16.69 -3.51 4.45
N ASN A 71 -15.95 -4.42 3.82
CA ASN A 71 -15.96 -5.84 4.16
C ASN A 71 -14.97 -6.12 5.32
N GLN A 72 -15.53 -6.44 6.49
CA GLN A 72 -14.74 -6.73 7.69
C GLN A 72 -13.81 -7.94 7.54
N ASP A 73 -14.20 -8.97 6.80
CA ASP A 73 -13.33 -10.13 6.57
C ASP A 73 -12.12 -9.74 5.73
N GLU A 74 -12.33 -8.86 4.74
CA GLU A 74 -11.27 -8.35 3.88
C GLU A 74 -10.35 -7.38 4.62
N PHE A 75 -10.91 -6.52 5.46
CA PHE A 75 -10.13 -5.67 6.37
C PHE A 75 -9.21 -6.52 7.24
N ASN A 76 -9.76 -7.53 7.93
CA ASN A 76 -8.99 -8.41 8.80
C ASN A 76 -7.90 -9.18 8.05
N ARG A 77 -8.21 -9.67 6.84
CA ARG A 77 -7.23 -10.32 5.96
C ARG A 77 -6.10 -9.37 5.61
N PHE A 78 -6.42 -8.18 5.08
CA PHE A 78 -5.44 -7.20 4.63
C PHE A 78 -4.53 -6.77 5.78
N ILE A 79 -5.09 -6.38 6.92
CA ILE A 79 -4.31 -5.96 8.10
C ILE A 79 -3.38 -7.09 8.54
N LYS A 80 -3.88 -8.33 8.65
CA LYS A 80 -3.05 -9.46 9.05
C LYS A 80 -1.89 -9.71 8.09
N GLU A 81 -2.16 -9.78 6.79
CA GLU A 81 -1.13 -10.06 5.79
C GLU A 81 -0.14 -8.91 5.61
N PHE A 82 -0.62 -7.67 5.59
CA PHE A 82 0.21 -6.49 5.40
C PHE A 82 1.16 -6.25 6.57
N TYR A 83 0.66 -6.23 7.81
CA TYR A 83 1.48 -5.89 8.97
C TYR A 83 2.48 -7.01 9.31
N SER A 84 2.09 -8.29 9.17
CA SER A 84 3.00 -9.43 9.39
C SER A 84 4.08 -9.58 8.32
N CYS A 85 3.92 -8.94 7.16
CA CYS A 85 4.92 -8.95 6.10
C CYS A 85 6.12 -8.05 6.41
N ILE A 86 5.96 -7.04 7.27
CA ILE A 86 7.03 -6.11 7.63
C ILE A 86 7.83 -6.71 8.79
N VAL A 87 9.02 -7.20 8.48
CA VAL A 87 9.83 -8.02 9.39
C VAL A 87 11.22 -7.44 9.64
N ASP A 88 11.82 -7.83 10.77
CA ASP A 88 13.22 -7.60 11.10
C ASP A 88 14.17 -8.53 10.31
N GLU A 89 15.48 -8.41 10.59
CA GLU A 89 16.51 -9.23 9.94
C GLU A 89 16.39 -10.73 10.28
N ASP A 90 15.74 -11.06 11.40
CA ASP A 90 15.50 -12.43 11.87
C ASP A 90 14.16 -13.00 11.35
N GLY A 91 13.36 -12.19 10.65
CA GLY A 91 12.06 -12.56 10.10
C GLY A 91 10.90 -12.41 11.09
N ASN A 92 11.09 -11.74 12.23
CA ASN A 92 10.02 -11.46 13.18
C ASN A 92 9.25 -10.20 12.74
N PRO A 93 7.90 -10.19 12.81
CA PRO A 93 7.12 -9.00 12.50
C PRO A 93 7.40 -7.84 13.46
N TYR A 94 7.55 -6.63 12.93
CA TYR A 94 7.58 -5.41 13.75
C TYR A 94 6.20 -5.04 14.29
N PHE A 95 5.15 -5.42 13.58
CA PHE A 95 3.78 -5.02 13.88
C PHE A 95 2.88 -6.25 13.94
N GLU A 96 2.27 -6.46 15.09
CA GLU A 96 1.22 -7.46 15.27
C GLU A 96 -0.14 -6.76 15.29
N PRO A 97 -1.11 -7.18 14.45
CA PRO A 97 -2.48 -6.72 14.59
C PRO A 97 -3.00 -7.11 15.99
N SER A 98 -3.43 -6.14 16.78
CA SER A 98 -4.14 -6.43 18.03
C SER A 98 -5.46 -7.15 17.72
N GLU A 99 -5.72 -8.27 18.40
CA GLU A 99 -6.99 -9.02 18.33
C GLU A 99 -8.22 -8.18 18.69
#